data_AF-A0A945KHU8-F1
#
_entry.id   AF-A0A945KHU8-F1
#
_cell.length_a   1.000
_cell.length_b   1.000
_cell.length_c   1.000
_cell.angle_alpha   90.00
_cell.angle_beta   90.00
_cell.angle_gamma   90.00
#
_symmetry.space_group_name_H-M   'P 1'
#
loop_
_entity.id
_entity.type
_entity.pdbx_description
1 polymer ?
#
loop_
_entity_poly.entity_id
_entity_poly.type
_entity_poly.pdbx_seq_one_letter_code
_entity_poly.pdbx_strand_id
1 'polypeptide(L)'
;MADFKQITKTWGTRQAAALAFVLVGVCGLTLFGAIGWRALVEVSSQKAALNLAGHIAAASIAFVVLLAVIGVAFDRALIARRFNHRDIPARPEFYDYASPELPHHMKALVDDALKSLTYTVFDTETTGLRPSQGDEIISIAGVRIDAGSVQRDTVFDALVNPGFPVPKPSIRFHGITDDRLIDKPAIELVLPDFRAFVGDSILVAHNAAFDMRFLQLKEDTSGVAFHHVVLDTLLLSVFLDHDAEAHTLDAIAARLGIVIEGRHTAMGDALATAEIFMAMLDRLEARGVHSLGQVISLSHKMTAVRKLQNQF
;
A
#
# COMPACT_ATOMS: atom_id res chain seq x y z
N MET A 1 9.56 -42.57 4.23
CA MET A 1 9.81 -41.33 5.01
C MET A 1 10.54 -40.36 4.10
N ALA A 2 9.79 -39.57 3.33
CA ALA A 2 10.39 -38.47 2.56
C ALA A 2 10.94 -37.43 3.55
N ASP A 3 12.11 -36.90 3.22
CA ASP A 3 13.00 -36.18 4.13
C ASP A 3 12.37 -34.84 4.59
N PHE A 4 11.89 -34.79 5.84
CA PHE A 4 11.25 -33.62 6.46
C PHE A 4 12.15 -32.36 6.38
N LYS A 5 13.48 -32.56 6.35
CA LYS A 5 14.46 -31.49 6.13
C LYS A 5 14.36 -30.80 4.77
N GLN A 6 13.89 -31.50 3.74
CA GLN A 6 13.78 -30.97 2.38
C GLN A 6 12.54 -30.09 2.22
N ILE A 7 11.47 -30.39 2.96
CA ILE A 7 10.21 -29.62 2.98
C ILE A 7 10.40 -28.28 3.74
N THR A 8 11.12 -28.27 4.86
CA THR A 8 11.30 -27.05 5.67
C THR A 8 12.28 -26.04 5.09
N LYS A 9 13.02 -26.39 4.03
CA LYS A 9 14.09 -25.54 3.46
C LYS A 9 13.56 -24.39 2.59
N THR A 10 12.30 -24.46 2.18
CA THR A 10 11.61 -23.44 1.37
C THR A 10 10.66 -22.56 2.19
N TRP A 11 10.53 -22.82 3.50
CA TRP A 11 9.51 -22.20 4.33
C TRP A 11 10.04 -20.93 4.99
N GLY A 12 9.28 -19.84 4.86
CA GLY A 12 9.54 -18.61 5.62
C GLY A 12 9.28 -18.79 7.13
N THR A 13 9.88 -17.96 7.97
CA THR A 13 9.71 -18.00 9.45
C THR A 13 8.24 -17.96 9.89
N ARG A 14 7.36 -17.25 9.16
CA ARG A 14 5.91 -17.23 9.43
C ARG A 14 5.23 -18.57 9.11
N GLN A 15 5.58 -19.24 8.01
CA GLN A 15 5.02 -20.55 7.65
C GLN A 15 5.46 -21.63 8.64
N ALA A 16 6.72 -21.59 9.07
CA ALA A 16 7.24 -22.46 10.12
C ALA A 16 6.53 -22.23 11.46
N ALA A 17 6.30 -20.96 11.84
CA ALA A 17 5.57 -20.61 13.05
C ALA A 17 4.09 -21.04 13.00
N ALA A 18 3.39 -20.80 11.88
CA ALA A 18 2.00 -21.22 11.69
C ALA A 18 1.84 -22.74 11.83
N LEU A 19 2.74 -23.52 11.22
CA LEU A 19 2.74 -24.98 11.37
C LEU A 19 3.05 -25.42 12.80
N ALA A 20 3.97 -24.75 13.49
CA ALA A 20 4.24 -25.03 14.90
C ALA A 20 3.00 -24.79 15.78
N PHE A 21 2.26 -23.70 15.56
CA PHE A 21 1.00 -23.44 16.29
C PHE A 21 -0.07 -24.49 16.00
N VAL A 22 -0.22 -24.91 14.74
CA VAL A 22 -1.14 -25.99 14.36
C VAL A 22 -0.76 -27.31 15.04
N LEU A 23 0.53 -27.68 15.03
CA LEU A 23 1.02 -28.89 15.69
C LEU A 23 0.81 -28.86 17.20
N VAL A 24 1.09 -27.73 17.86
CA VAL A 24 0.84 -27.56 19.30
C VAL A 24 -0.65 -27.65 19.62
N GLY A 25 -1.51 -27.07 18.78
CA GLY A 25 -2.97 -27.17 18.92
C GLY A 25 -3.46 -28.62 18.82
N VAL A 26 -3.04 -29.35 17.79
CA VAL A 26 -3.41 -30.76 17.58
C VAL A 26 -2.91 -31.64 18.72
N CYS A 27 -1.64 -31.51 19.12
CA CYS A 27 -1.07 -32.28 20.23
C CYS A 27 -1.72 -31.95 21.58
N GLY A 28 -2.08 -30.68 21.82
CA GLY A 28 -2.77 -30.28 23.04
C GLY A 28 -4.16 -30.89 23.13
N LEU A 29 -4.95 -30.80 22.05
CA LEU A 29 -6.30 -31.37 21.99
C LEU A 29 -6.30 -32.91 22.13
N THR A 30 -5.33 -33.61 21.54
CA THR A 30 -5.21 -35.07 21.69
C THR A 30 -4.84 -35.47 23.11
N LEU A 31 -3.99 -34.68 23.79
CA LEU A 31 -3.63 -34.89 25.19
C LEU A 31 -4.83 -34.65 26.14
N PHE A 32 -5.58 -33.56 25.93
CA PHE A 32 -6.82 -33.30 26.67
C PHE A 32 -7.86 -34.42 26.46
N GLY A 33 -7.99 -34.93 25.23
CA GLY A 33 -8.84 -36.07 24.94
C GLY A 33 -8.41 -37.35 25.67
N ALA A 34 -7.10 -37.68 25.66
CA ALA A 34 -6.58 -38.89 26.29
C ALA A 34 -6.66 -38.87 27.83
N ILE A 35 -6.30 -37.73 28.44
CA ILE A 35 -6.40 -37.54 29.90
C ILE A 35 -7.86 -37.49 30.33
N GLY A 36 -8.69 -36.75 29.59
CA GLY A 36 -10.11 -36.64 29.85
C GLY A 36 -10.83 -37.98 29.77
N TRP A 37 -10.52 -38.80 28.75
CA TRP A 37 -11.09 -40.13 28.60
C TRP A 37 -10.72 -41.06 29.76
N ARG A 38 -9.46 -41.07 30.19
CA ARG A 38 -9.02 -41.87 31.35
C ARG A 38 -9.74 -41.46 32.63
N ALA A 39 -9.83 -40.16 32.89
CA ALA A 39 -10.51 -39.63 34.06
C ALA A 39 -12.02 -39.92 34.03
N LEU A 40 -12.65 -39.91 32.85
CA LEU A 40 -14.06 -40.28 32.68
C LEU A 40 -14.35 -41.76 32.98
N VAL A 41 -13.42 -42.66 32.64
CA VAL A 41 -13.57 -44.12 32.88
C VAL A 41 -13.42 -44.49 34.37
N GLU A 42 -12.69 -43.69 35.15
CA GLU A 42 -12.50 -43.92 36.59
C GLU A 42 -13.64 -43.37 37.47
N VAL A 43 -14.56 -42.60 36.89
CA VAL A 43 -15.67 -41.99 37.64
C VAL A 43 -16.89 -42.92 37.65
N SER A 44 -17.27 -43.37 38.85
CA SER A 44 -18.40 -44.29 39.05
C SER A 44 -19.78 -43.64 39.02
N SER A 45 -19.86 -42.31 39.15
CA SER A 45 -21.12 -41.55 39.19
C SER A 45 -21.40 -40.82 37.89
N GLN A 46 -22.57 -41.06 37.29
CA GLN A 46 -22.99 -40.43 36.03
C GLN A 46 -23.01 -38.89 36.12
N LYS A 47 -23.44 -38.31 37.25
CA LYS A 47 -23.40 -36.85 37.48
C LYS A 47 -21.97 -36.32 37.54
N ALA A 48 -21.06 -37.05 38.17
CA ALA A 48 -19.66 -36.66 38.25
C ALA A 48 -18.97 -36.76 36.88
N ALA A 49 -19.31 -37.76 36.07
CA ALA A 49 -18.82 -37.91 34.70
C ALA A 49 -19.29 -36.76 33.79
N LEU A 50 -20.56 -36.38 33.86
CA LEU A 50 -21.11 -35.23 33.12
C LEU A 50 -20.43 -33.91 33.51
N ASN A 51 -20.25 -33.67 34.81
CA ASN A 51 -19.54 -32.48 35.29
C ASN A 51 -18.08 -32.48 34.78
N LEU A 52 -17.37 -33.60 34.91
CA LEU A 52 -15.98 -33.71 34.46
C LEU A 52 -15.85 -33.49 32.94
N ALA A 53 -16.74 -34.07 32.13
CA ALA A 53 -16.79 -33.83 30.69
C ALA A 53 -16.99 -32.36 30.33
N GLY A 54 -17.87 -31.66 31.06
CA GLY A 54 -18.08 -30.21 30.89
C GLY A 54 -16.81 -29.39 31.17
N HIS A 55 -16.07 -29.72 32.22
CA HIS A 55 -14.80 -29.04 32.54
C HIS A 55 -13.72 -29.31 31.48
N ILE A 56 -13.63 -30.53 30.95
CA ILE A 56 -12.68 -30.89 29.89
C ILE A 56 -13.00 -30.13 28.58
N ALA A 57 -14.28 -30.03 28.23
CA ALA A 57 -14.72 -29.27 27.06
C ALA A 57 -14.40 -27.77 27.21
N ALA A 58 -14.70 -27.18 28.36
CA ALA A 58 -14.38 -25.78 28.65
C ALA A 58 -12.86 -25.51 28.61
N ALA A 59 -12.04 -26.40 29.18
CA ALA A 59 -10.58 -26.29 29.14
C ALA A 59 -10.02 -26.39 27.71
N SER A 60 -10.61 -27.26 26.88
CA SER A 60 -10.22 -27.44 25.49
C SER A 60 -10.55 -26.21 24.64
N ILE A 61 -11.72 -25.60 24.84
CA ILE A 61 -12.11 -24.33 24.20
C ILE A 61 -11.17 -23.21 24.64
N ALA A 62 -10.91 -23.08 25.95
CA ALA A 62 -10.00 -22.07 26.48
C ALA A 62 -8.58 -22.21 25.91
N PHE A 63 -8.08 -23.44 25.74
CA PHE A 63 -6.79 -23.72 25.14
C PHE A 63 -6.70 -23.29 23.67
N VAL A 64 -7.73 -23.58 22.86
CA VAL A 64 -7.78 -23.15 21.45
C VAL A 64 -7.84 -21.63 21.34
N VAL A 65 -8.67 -20.97 22.17
CA VAL A 65 -8.76 -19.50 22.19
C VAL A 65 -7.42 -18.89 22.59
N LEU A 66 -6.76 -19.40 23.62
CA LEU A 66 -5.46 -18.93 24.07
C LEU A 66 -4.39 -19.10 22.98
N LEU A 67 -4.36 -20.25 22.30
CA LEU A 67 -3.45 -20.48 21.17
C LEU A 67 -3.70 -19.51 20.02
N ALA A 68 -4.96 -19.22 19.69
CA ALA A 68 -5.30 -18.24 18.66
C ALA A 68 -4.82 -16.83 19.04
N VAL A 69 -5.02 -16.41 20.30
CA VAL A 69 -4.55 -15.11 20.80
C VAL A 69 -3.02 -15.02 20.76
N ILE A 70 -2.32 -16.07 21.21
CA ILE A 70 -0.85 -16.12 21.16
C ILE A 70 -0.36 -16.12 19.70
N GLY A 71 -1.04 -16.84 18.80
CA GLY A 71 -0.72 -16.87 17.38
C GLY A 71 -0.80 -15.47 16.75
N VAL A 72 -1.89 -14.75 17.01
CA VAL A 72 -2.07 -13.35 16.54
C VAL A 72 -1.02 -12.43 17.17
N ALA A 73 -0.75 -12.54 18.46
CA ALA A 73 0.24 -11.73 19.14
C ALA A 73 1.67 -12.00 18.65
N PHE A 74 2.01 -13.26 18.38
CA PHE A 74 3.31 -13.66 17.84
C PHE A 74 3.49 -13.22 16.39
N ASP A 75 2.44 -13.32 15.57
CA ASP A 75 2.46 -12.83 14.19
C ASP A 75 2.66 -11.30 14.17
N ARG A 76 1.95 -10.57 15.02
CA ARG A 76 2.17 -9.13 15.24
C ARG A 76 3.58 -8.81 15.72
N ALA A 77 4.13 -9.61 16.63
CA ALA A 77 5.49 -9.42 17.13
C ALA A 77 6.57 -9.72 16.08
N LEU A 78 6.35 -10.71 15.21
CA LEU A 78 7.22 -11.01 14.07
C LEU A 78 7.21 -9.88 13.04
N ILE A 79 6.02 -9.33 12.74
CA ILE A 79 5.85 -8.15 11.89
C ILE A 79 6.62 -6.98 12.51
N ALA A 80 6.37 -6.66 13.79
CA ALA A 80 7.02 -5.56 14.50
C ALA A 80 8.55 -5.71 14.59
N ARG A 81 9.10 -6.93 14.71
CA ARG A 81 10.54 -7.18 14.74
C ARG A 81 11.24 -6.87 13.41
N ARG A 82 10.51 -6.84 12.30
CA ARG A 82 11.03 -6.42 10.99
C ARG A 82 11.21 -4.90 10.90
N PHE A 83 10.48 -4.13 11.72
CA PHE A 83 10.47 -2.67 11.71
C PHE A 83 11.25 -2.07 12.88
N ASN A 84 12.58 -2.08 12.79
CA ASN A 84 13.42 -1.30 13.71
C ASN A 84 14.21 -0.26 12.91
N HIS A 85 13.56 0.87 12.60
CA HIS A 85 14.16 1.98 11.88
C HIS A 85 14.47 3.11 12.86
N ARG A 86 15.71 3.13 13.37
CA ARG A 86 16.19 4.19 14.26
C ARG A 86 16.85 5.37 13.55
N ASP A 87 16.98 5.35 12.23
CA ASP A 87 17.52 6.46 11.44
C ASP A 87 16.78 6.57 10.09
N ILE A 88 16.37 7.77 9.65
CA ILE A 88 15.82 8.04 8.30
C ILE A 88 16.58 9.26 7.75
N PRO A 89 17.42 9.12 6.69
CA PRO A 89 17.04 9.05 5.25
C PRO A 89 17.83 7.95 4.45
N ALA A 90 17.70 7.67 3.13
CA ALA A 90 16.93 8.16 1.97
C ALA A 90 16.01 7.05 1.38
N ARG A 91 15.10 7.38 0.44
CA ARG A 91 13.89 6.64 -0.04
C ARG A 91 14.24 5.40 -0.91
N PRO A 92 14.24 4.17 -0.36
CA PRO A 92 14.62 3.00 -1.13
C PRO A 92 13.39 2.42 -1.81
N GLU A 93 13.43 2.42 -3.14
CA GLU A 93 12.90 1.42 -4.10
C GLU A 93 12.11 2.05 -5.25
N PHE A 94 12.67 1.93 -6.44
CA PHE A 94 12.08 2.42 -7.69
C PHE A 94 11.18 1.36 -8.33
N TYR A 95 9.99 1.79 -8.73
CA TYR A 95 9.14 1.06 -9.67
C TYR A 95 9.22 1.71 -11.05
N ASP A 96 9.66 0.95 -12.04
CA ASP A 96 9.61 1.38 -13.43
C ASP A 96 8.20 1.15 -13.97
N TYR A 97 7.35 2.18 -13.89
CA TYR A 97 6.03 2.20 -14.49
C TYR A 97 6.09 2.46 -16.02
N ALA A 98 7.28 2.61 -16.61
CA ALA A 98 7.40 2.78 -18.05
C ALA A 98 7.18 1.44 -18.74
N SER A 99 5.93 1.17 -19.11
CA SER A 99 5.64 0.04 -19.99
C SER A 99 6.28 0.27 -21.36
N PRO A 100 7.03 -0.71 -21.92
CA PRO A 100 7.56 -0.62 -23.28
C PRO A 100 6.43 -0.59 -24.34
N GLU A 101 5.24 -1.06 -23.99
CA GLU A 101 4.05 -0.99 -24.84
C GLU A 101 2.90 -0.27 -24.14
N LEU A 102 2.32 0.72 -24.83
CA LEU A 102 1.12 1.40 -24.35
C LEU A 102 -0.08 0.42 -24.33
N PRO A 103 -0.91 0.42 -23.26
CA PRO A 103 -2.16 -0.32 -23.24
C PRO A 103 -3.00 -0.03 -24.49
N HIS A 104 -3.68 -1.05 -25.04
CA HIS A 104 -4.40 -0.93 -26.30
C HIS A 104 -5.41 0.22 -26.35
N HIS A 105 -6.15 0.47 -25.26
CA HIS A 105 -7.11 1.57 -25.17
C HIS A 105 -6.42 2.94 -25.22
N MET A 106 -5.16 3.02 -24.78
CA MET A 106 -4.39 4.26 -24.72
C MET A 106 -3.69 4.58 -26.04
N LYS A 107 -3.47 3.59 -26.92
CA LYS A 107 -2.93 3.81 -28.28
C LYS A 107 -3.81 4.77 -29.08
N ALA A 108 -5.12 4.76 -28.84
CA ALA A 108 -6.07 5.67 -29.50
C ALA A 108 -5.97 7.11 -28.99
N LEU A 109 -5.43 7.33 -27.79
CA LEU A 109 -5.37 8.63 -27.10
C LEU A 109 -4.02 9.34 -27.27
N VAL A 110 -3.06 8.73 -28.01
CA VAL A 110 -1.69 9.21 -28.13
C VAL A 110 -1.61 10.61 -28.77
N ASP A 111 -2.48 10.87 -29.74
CA ASP A 111 -2.52 12.13 -30.50
C ASP A 111 -3.51 13.16 -29.91
N ASP A 112 -4.28 12.77 -28.89
CA ASP A 112 -5.28 13.63 -28.28
C ASP A 112 -4.63 14.77 -27.49
N ALA A 113 -5.32 15.91 -27.48
CA ALA A 113 -4.88 17.10 -26.76
C ALA A 113 -4.84 16.84 -25.26
N LEU A 114 -3.81 17.33 -24.57
CA LEU A 114 -3.64 17.07 -23.13
C LEU A 114 -4.87 17.45 -22.30
N LYS A 115 -5.49 18.59 -22.59
CA LYS A 115 -6.68 19.05 -21.86
C LYS A 115 -7.98 18.33 -22.23
N SER A 116 -8.04 17.56 -23.31
CA SER A 116 -9.22 16.74 -23.62
C SER A 116 -9.22 15.39 -22.91
N LEU A 117 -8.11 15.03 -22.28
CA LEU A 117 -7.93 13.75 -21.60
C LEU A 117 -8.47 13.79 -20.17
N THR A 118 -8.63 12.58 -19.63
CA THR A 118 -9.12 12.32 -18.28
C THR A 118 -8.00 11.76 -17.43
N TYR A 119 -7.76 12.38 -16.28
CA TYR A 119 -6.70 12.01 -15.35
C TYR A 119 -7.27 11.67 -13.98
N THR A 120 -6.62 10.72 -13.30
CA THR A 120 -6.75 10.54 -11.86
C THR A 120 -5.42 10.88 -11.21
N VAL A 121 -5.40 12.01 -10.51
CA VAL A 121 -4.26 12.45 -9.71
C VAL A 121 -4.38 11.81 -8.34
N PHE A 122 -3.34 11.19 -7.82
CA PHE A 122 -3.42 10.48 -6.55
C PHE A 122 -2.13 10.61 -5.73
N ASP A 123 -2.26 10.36 -4.43
CA ASP A 123 -1.18 10.35 -3.46
C ASP A 123 -1.45 9.30 -2.37
N THR A 124 -0.39 8.80 -1.74
CA THR A 124 -0.46 7.86 -0.63
C THR A 124 0.32 8.33 0.59
N GLU A 125 -0.27 8.10 1.78
CA GLU A 125 0.47 8.16 3.05
C GLU A 125 0.80 6.74 3.51
N THR A 126 1.99 6.55 4.05
CA THR A 126 2.55 5.22 4.32
C THR A 126 3.17 5.12 5.70
N THR A 127 3.32 3.89 6.22
CA THR A 127 4.00 3.66 7.51
C THR A 127 5.50 3.99 7.46
N GLY A 128 6.07 4.11 6.26
CA GLY A 128 7.47 4.38 6.01
C GLY A 128 7.80 4.39 4.51
N LEU A 129 9.08 4.45 4.17
CA LEU A 129 9.55 4.70 2.81
C LEU A 129 10.03 3.44 2.07
N ARG A 130 9.89 2.24 2.64
CA ARG A 130 10.44 0.98 2.09
C ARG A 130 9.36 -0.05 1.82
N PRO A 131 8.64 0.05 0.70
CA PRO A 131 7.53 -0.85 0.36
C PRO A 131 7.94 -2.33 0.35
N SER A 132 9.07 -2.74 -0.23
CA SER A 132 9.47 -4.16 -0.23
C SER A 132 9.99 -4.67 1.11
N GLN A 133 10.24 -3.78 2.08
CA GLN A 133 10.60 -4.18 3.44
C GLN A 133 9.38 -4.27 4.36
N GLY A 134 8.18 -4.05 3.82
CA GLY A 134 6.90 -4.25 4.49
C GLY A 134 6.25 -2.97 4.99
N ASP A 135 6.78 -1.78 4.67
CA ASP A 135 6.00 -0.56 4.90
C ASP A 135 4.68 -0.66 4.12
N GLU A 136 3.60 -0.12 4.69
CA GLU A 136 2.22 -0.27 4.20
C GLU A 136 1.58 1.08 3.89
N ILE A 137 0.62 1.09 2.95
CA ILE A 137 -0.27 2.23 2.72
C ILE A 137 -1.23 2.35 3.92
N ILE A 138 -1.37 3.57 4.43
CA ILE A 138 -2.31 3.90 5.52
C ILE A 138 -3.33 4.98 5.13
N SER A 139 -3.09 5.68 4.02
CA SER A 139 -4.07 6.55 3.38
C SER A 139 -3.84 6.55 1.87
N ILE A 140 -4.91 6.60 1.10
CA ILE A 140 -4.85 6.80 -0.35
C ILE A 140 -5.98 7.74 -0.76
N ALA A 141 -5.65 8.73 -1.59
CA ALA A 141 -6.63 9.67 -2.11
C ALA A 141 -6.43 9.91 -3.59
N GLY A 142 -7.52 10.22 -4.28
CA GLY A 142 -7.53 10.49 -5.72
C GLY A 142 -8.48 11.63 -6.08
N VAL A 143 -8.10 12.43 -7.07
CA VAL A 143 -8.86 13.55 -7.60
C VAL A 143 -8.94 13.42 -9.12
N ARG A 144 -10.13 13.64 -9.67
CA ARG A 144 -10.34 13.60 -11.12
C ARG A 144 -10.01 14.93 -11.77
N ILE A 145 -9.38 14.87 -12.94
CA ILE A 145 -9.32 15.98 -13.89
C ILE A 145 -10.03 15.52 -15.16
N ASP A 146 -11.04 16.26 -15.56
CA ASP A 146 -11.80 16.01 -16.78
C ASP A 146 -11.90 17.31 -17.58
N ALA A 147 -11.65 17.23 -18.90
CA ALA A 147 -11.71 18.35 -19.82
C ALA A 147 -10.91 19.59 -19.35
N GLY A 148 -9.72 19.38 -18.78
CA GLY A 148 -8.85 20.45 -18.30
C GLY A 148 -9.37 21.16 -17.05
N SER A 149 -10.17 20.48 -16.22
CA SER A 149 -10.68 21.03 -14.97
C SER A 149 -10.60 20.02 -13.83
N VAL A 150 -10.09 20.47 -12.66
CA VAL A 150 -10.00 19.67 -11.44
C VAL A 150 -11.40 19.50 -10.83
N GLN A 151 -11.87 18.26 -10.74
CA GLN A 151 -13.20 17.90 -10.22
C GLN A 151 -13.13 17.72 -8.70
N ARG A 152 -13.22 18.82 -7.96
CA ARG A 152 -13.13 18.80 -6.47
C ARG A 152 -14.25 18.01 -5.79
N ASP A 153 -15.38 17.80 -6.45
CA ASP A 153 -16.51 17.04 -5.93
C ASP A 153 -16.44 15.54 -6.27
N THR A 154 -15.52 15.14 -7.15
CA THR A 154 -15.32 13.75 -7.56
C THR A 154 -13.97 13.26 -7.06
N VAL A 155 -13.97 12.87 -5.79
CA VAL A 155 -12.75 12.47 -5.07
C VAL A 155 -12.89 11.07 -4.48
N PHE A 156 -11.76 10.41 -4.32
CA PHE A 156 -11.60 9.19 -3.52
C PHE A 156 -10.74 9.54 -2.32
N ASP A 157 -11.14 9.13 -1.11
CA ASP A 157 -10.38 9.32 0.12
C ASP A 157 -10.60 8.12 1.03
N ALA A 158 -9.55 7.38 1.32
CA ALA A 158 -9.63 6.20 2.18
C ALA A 158 -8.45 6.12 3.14
N LEU A 159 -8.77 5.92 4.41
CA LEU A 159 -7.83 5.43 5.42
C LEU A 159 -7.78 3.91 5.38
N VAL A 160 -6.60 3.37 5.67
CA VAL A 160 -6.28 1.96 5.54
C VAL A 160 -5.66 1.43 6.83
N ASN A 161 -6.11 0.28 7.29
CA ASN A 161 -5.52 -0.40 8.43
C ASN A 161 -4.33 -1.27 7.98
N PRO A 162 -3.09 -0.95 8.38
CA PRO A 162 -1.90 -1.72 7.98
C PRO A 162 -1.78 -3.05 8.75
N GLY A 163 -2.64 -3.32 9.73
CA GLY A 163 -2.63 -4.55 10.53
C GLY A 163 -1.57 -4.57 11.65
N PHE A 164 -0.79 -3.51 11.80
CA PHE A 164 0.22 -3.32 12.85
C PHE A 164 0.34 -1.84 13.27
N PRO A 165 0.97 -1.53 14.42
CA PRO A 165 1.10 -0.16 14.88
C PRO A 165 1.93 0.73 13.94
N VAL A 166 1.44 1.93 13.64
CA VAL A 166 2.10 2.91 12.78
C VAL A 166 3.40 3.39 13.44
N PRO A 167 4.56 3.35 12.74
CA PRO A 167 5.82 3.82 13.28
C PRO A 167 5.78 5.30 13.68
N LYS A 168 6.21 5.63 14.91
CA LYS A 168 6.27 7.03 15.38
C LYS A 168 6.98 8.01 14.42
N PRO A 169 8.06 7.63 13.70
CA PRO A 169 8.69 8.54 12.75
C PRO A 169 7.78 9.01 11.62
N SER A 170 6.91 8.15 11.07
CA SER A 170 6.00 8.50 9.96
C SER A 170 4.85 9.38 10.43
N ILE A 171 4.30 9.11 11.62
CA ILE A 171 3.24 9.94 12.25
C ILE A 171 3.61 11.43 12.31
N ARG A 172 4.89 11.78 12.48
CA ARG A 172 5.34 13.18 12.53
C ARG A 172 5.14 13.94 11.22
N PHE A 173 4.98 13.24 10.11
CA PHE A 173 4.74 13.84 8.80
C PHE A 173 3.23 13.96 8.53
N HIS A 174 2.51 12.84 8.56
CA HIS A 174 1.10 12.78 8.14
C HIS A 174 0.07 12.87 9.27
N GLY A 175 0.49 12.75 10.54
CA GLY A 175 -0.40 12.88 11.71
C GLY A 175 -1.47 11.78 11.86
N ILE A 176 -1.30 10.65 11.16
CA ILE A 176 -2.23 9.51 11.21
C ILE A 176 -1.77 8.56 12.31
N THR A 177 -2.62 8.33 13.29
CA THR A 177 -2.35 7.53 14.48
C THR A 177 -3.14 6.22 14.46
N ASP A 178 -2.71 5.24 15.26
CA ASP A 178 -3.32 3.90 15.31
C ASP A 178 -4.83 3.91 15.57
N ASP A 179 -5.31 4.83 16.42
CA ASP A 179 -6.72 4.98 16.77
C ASP A 179 -7.59 5.41 15.58
N ARG A 180 -7.02 6.10 14.58
CA ARG A 180 -7.73 6.47 13.35
C ARG A 180 -7.87 5.31 12.36
N LEU A 181 -7.06 4.27 12.51
CA LEU A 181 -6.91 3.18 11.55
C LEU A 181 -7.52 1.85 12.03
N ILE A 182 -7.75 1.68 13.34
CA ILE A 182 -8.11 0.38 13.92
C ILE A 182 -9.37 -0.27 13.35
N ASP A 183 -10.35 0.54 12.94
CA ASP A 183 -11.64 0.13 12.37
C ASP A 183 -11.69 0.23 10.84
N LYS A 184 -10.57 0.63 10.21
CA LYS A 184 -10.48 0.83 8.76
C LYS A 184 -10.23 -0.49 8.02
N PRO A 185 -10.65 -0.60 6.74
CA PRO A 185 -10.38 -1.78 5.93
C PRO A 185 -8.89 -1.95 5.67
N ALA A 186 -8.48 -3.19 5.38
CA ALA A 186 -7.14 -3.49 4.89
C ALA A 186 -6.99 -3.04 3.43
N ILE A 187 -5.75 -2.82 2.97
CA ILE A 187 -5.47 -2.26 1.64
C ILE A 187 -6.05 -3.13 0.51
N GLU A 188 -6.09 -4.44 0.70
CA GLU A 188 -6.62 -5.41 -0.26
C GLU A 188 -8.10 -5.18 -0.58
N LEU A 189 -8.86 -4.59 0.36
CA LEU A 189 -10.26 -4.27 0.18
C LEU A 189 -10.47 -2.86 -0.41
N VAL A 190 -9.51 -1.95 -0.21
CA VAL A 190 -9.60 -0.55 -0.67
C VAL A 190 -9.15 -0.40 -2.12
N LEU A 191 -8.13 -1.15 -2.55
CA LEU A 191 -7.59 -1.03 -3.91
C LEU A 191 -8.59 -1.37 -5.02
N PRO A 192 -9.50 -2.35 -4.89
CA PRO A 192 -10.55 -2.56 -5.89
C PRO A 192 -11.46 -1.33 -6.08
N ASP A 193 -11.85 -0.66 -5.00
CA ASP A 193 -12.66 0.56 -5.07
C ASP A 193 -11.87 1.71 -5.69
N PHE A 194 -10.60 1.87 -5.31
CA PHE A 194 -9.72 2.86 -5.93
C PHE A 194 -9.50 2.57 -7.42
N ARG A 195 -9.31 1.30 -7.81
CA ARG A 195 -9.18 0.88 -9.21
C ARG A 195 -10.44 1.19 -10.02
N ALA A 196 -11.62 1.04 -9.42
CA ALA A 196 -12.89 1.40 -10.05
C ALA A 196 -13.01 2.92 -10.22
N PHE A 197 -12.62 3.70 -9.22
CA PHE A 197 -12.55 5.17 -9.31
C PHE A 197 -11.60 5.66 -10.40
N VAL A 198 -10.42 5.04 -10.53
CA VAL A 198 -9.44 5.34 -11.59
C VAL A 198 -10.01 5.04 -12.98
N GLY A 199 -10.80 3.97 -13.14
CA GLY A 199 -11.38 3.59 -14.43
C GLY A 199 -10.30 3.38 -15.50
N ASP A 200 -10.45 4.01 -16.66
CA ASP A 200 -9.49 4.00 -17.77
C ASP A 200 -8.70 5.32 -17.89
N SER A 201 -8.69 6.14 -16.84
CA SER A 201 -7.99 7.42 -16.82
C SER A 201 -6.46 7.25 -16.80
N ILE A 202 -5.76 8.34 -17.11
CA ILE A 202 -4.31 8.42 -16.96
C ILE A 202 -3.99 8.72 -15.49
N LEU A 203 -3.10 7.95 -14.88
CA LEU A 203 -2.64 8.18 -13.52
C LEU A 203 -1.62 9.30 -13.47
N VAL A 204 -1.71 10.15 -12.46
CA VAL A 204 -0.77 11.24 -12.19
C VAL A 204 -0.40 11.24 -10.71
N ALA A 205 0.88 11.33 -10.39
CA ALA A 205 1.35 11.46 -9.01
C ALA A 205 2.66 12.26 -8.97
N HIS A 206 3.05 12.73 -7.77
CA HIS A 206 4.31 13.41 -7.57
C HIS A 206 5.38 12.42 -7.07
N ASN A 207 6.43 12.20 -7.87
CA ASN A 207 7.36 11.08 -7.66
C ASN A 207 6.63 9.72 -7.73
N ALA A 208 5.83 9.54 -8.78
CA ALA A 208 4.90 8.44 -8.98
C ALA A 208 5.50 7.03 -8.82
N ALA A 209 6.82 6.88 -9.02
CA ALA A 209 7.51 5.60 -8.82
C ALA A 209 7.31 5.04 -7.39
N PHE A 210 7.21 5.92 -6.40
CA PHE A 210 7.00 5.53 -5.01
C PHE A 210 5.62 4.93 -4.79
N ASP A 211 4.56 5.68 -5.10
CA ASP A 211 3.18 5.27 -4.90
C ASP A 211 2.84 4.03 -5.74
N MET A 212 3.29 4.01 -7.00
CA MET A 212 3.07 2.87 -7.88
C MET A 212 3.79 1.60 -7.39
N ARG A 213 4.93 1.71 -6.69
CA ARG A 213 5.58 0.54 -6.08
C ARG A 213 4.70 -0.08 -4.99
N PHE A 214 4.07 0.73 -4.16
CA PHE A 214 3.14 0.22 -3.16
C PHE A 214 1.93 -0.47 -3.81
N LEU A 215 1.32 0.16 -4.82
CA LEU A 215 0.20 -0.45 -5.55
C LEU A 215 0.61 -1.78 -6.18
N GLN A 216 1.78 -1.82 -6.84
CA GLN A 216 2.25 -3.01 -7.54
C GLN A 216 2.56 -4.19 -6.60
N LEU A 217 3.06 -3.93 -5.39
CA LEU A 217 3.28 -4.99 -4.40
C LEU A 217 1.99 -5.58 -3.83
N LYS A 218 0.84 -4.93 -4.06
CA LYS A 218 -0.48 -5.36 -3.60
C LYS A 218 -1.33 -5.99 -4.68
N GLU A 219 -0.83 -6.13 -5.91
CA GLU A 219 -1.62 -6.68 -7.03
C GLU A 219 -2.10 -8.10 -6.75
N ASP A 220 -1.21 -8.96 -6.26
CA ASP A 220 -1.53 -10.36 -5.95
C ASP A 220 -2.57 -10.49 -4.81
N THR A 221 -2.49 -9.61 -3.80
CA THR A 221 -3.34 -9.71 -2.60
C THR A 221 -4.68 -8.99 -2.76
N SER A 222 -4.73 -7.91 -3.54
CA SER A 222 -5.94 -7.15 -3.84
C SER A 222 -6.71 -7.67 -5.06
N GLY A 223 -6.05 -8.46 -5.92
CA GLY A 223 -6.65 -8.98 -7.15
C GLY A 223 -6.84 -7.93 -8.25
N VAL A 224 -6.26 -6.73 -8.09
CA VAL A 224 -6.31 -5.66 -9.09
C VAL A 224 -4.91 -5.17 -9.43
N ALA A 225 -4.71 -4.79 -10.69
CA ALA A 225 -3.46 -4.24 -11.19
C ALA A 225 -3.67 -2.88 -11.86
N PHE A 226 -2.64 -2.04 -11.80
CA PHE A 226 -2.67 -0.66 -12.30
C PHE A 226 -1.75 -0.52 -13.52
N HIS A 227 -2.19 -1.08 -14.65
CA HIS A 227 -1.49 -1.01 -15.93
C HIS A 227 -1.78 0.27 -16.74
N HIS A 228 -2.12 1.36 -16.06
CA HIS A 228 -2.43 2.64 -16.69
C HIS A 228 -1.17 3.34 -17.21
N VAL A 229 -1.35 4.32 -18.08
CA VAL A 229 -0.28 5.31 -18.29
C VAL A 229 -0.14 6.14 -17.03
N VAL A 230 1.10 6.34 -16.61
CA VAL A 230 1.46 7.13 -15.43
C VAL A 230 2.30 8.32 -15.86
N LEU A 231 1.90 9.51 -15.43
CA LEU A 231 2.67 10.75 -15.56
C LEU A 231 3.16 11.20 -14.19
N ASP A 232 4.41 11.66 -14.14
CA ASP A 232 5.05 12.04 -12.89
C ASP A 232 5.39 13.53 -12.91
N THR A 233 4.73 14.29 -12.02
CA THR A 233 4.91 15.75 -11.96
C THR A 233 6.33 16.15 -11.55
N LEU A 234 7.10 15.27 -10.88
CA LEU A 234 8.52 15.48 -10.63
C LEU A 234 9.29 15.53 -11.96
N LEU A 235 9.10 14.52 -12.81
CA LEU A 235 9.79 14.42 -14.11
C LEU A 235 9.39 15.58 -15.03
N LEU A 236 8.10 15.94 -15.06
CA LEU A 236 7.61 17.09 -15.81
C LEU A 236 8.21 18.39 -15.29
N SER A 237 8.35 18.53 -13.97
CA SER A 237 9.00 19.70 -13.36
C SER A 237 10.46 19.81 -13.77
N VAL A 238 11.24 18.72 -13.78
CA VAL A 238 12.65 18.78 -14.21
C VAL A 238 12.77 19.17 -15.68
N PHE A 239 11.85 18.73 -16.53
CA PHE A 239 11.83 19.17 -17.93
C PHE A 239 11.45 20.65 -18.07
N LEU A 240 10.43 21.11 -17.33
CA LEU A 240 9.93 22.47 -17.41
C LEU A 240 10.89 23.47 -16.77
N ASP A 241 11.49 23.13 -15.63
CA ASP A 241 12.29 24.01 -14.78
C ASP A 241 13.67 23.40 -14.50
N HIS A 242 14.39 22.98 -15.53
CA HIS A 242 15.67 22.25 -15.40
C HIS A 242 16.68 22.91 -14.44
N ASP A 243 16.74 24.23 -14.41
CA ASP A 243 17.68 25.01 -13.59
C ASP A 243 17.17 25.29 -12.17
N ALA A 244 16.01 24.76 -11.78
CA ALA A 244 15.46 24.96 -10.43
C ALA A 244 16.26 24.19 -9.37
N GLU A 245 16.41 24.81 -8.20
CA GLU A 245 17.16 24.22 -7.07
C GLU A 245 16.50 22.95 -6.49
N ALA A 246 15.17 22.87 -6.55
CA ALA A 246 14.41 21.76 -5.99
C ALA A 246 13.12 21.49 -6.79
N HIS A 247 12.73 20.22 -6.83
CA HIS A 247 11.51 19.74 -7.48
C HIS A 247 10.57 19.01 -6.52
N THR A 248 10.63 19.31 -5.22
CA THR A 248 9.62 18.83 -4.27
C THR A 248 8.26 19.46 -4.58
N LEU A 249 7.18 18.81 -4.13
CA LEU A 249 5.82 19.34 -4.27
C LEU A 249 5.73 20.79 -3.78
N ASP A 250 6.29 21.07 -2.60
CA ASP A 250 6.33 22.40 -1.99
C ASP A 250 7.10 23.42 -2.85
N ALA A 251 8.27 23.03 -3.39
CA ALA A 251 9.07 23.92 -4.22
C ALA A 251 8.38 24.25 -5.55
N ILE A 252 7.68 23.28 -6.14
CA ILE A 252 6.93 23.46 -7.38
C ILE A 252 5.70 24.34 -7.14
N ALA A 253 4.92 24.06 -6.10
CA ALA A 253 3.76 24.86 -5.73
C ALA A 253 4.14 26.33 -5.52
N ALA A 254 5.21 26.57 -4.76
CA ALA A 254 5.73 27.92 -4.52
C ALA A 254 6.11 28.65 -5.81
N ARG A 255 6.80 27.98 -6.75
CA ARG A 255 7.15 28.58 -8.05
C ARG A 255 5.94 28.91 -8.92
N LEU A 256 4.89 28.09 -8.84
CA LEU A 256 3.67 28.27 -9.61
C LEU A 256 2.65 29.19 -8.91
N GLY A 257 2.94 29.66 -7.70
CA GLY A 257 2.02 30.48 -6.91
C GLY A 257 0.80 29.72 -6.39
N ILE A 258 0.91 28.40 -6.23
CA ILE A 258 -0.16 27.51 -5.75
C ILE A 258 -0.04 27.36 -4.23
N VAL A 259 -1.17 27.49 -3.54
CA VAL A 259 -1.26 27.28 -2.09
C VAL A 259 -1.65 25.84 -1.83
N ILE A 260 -0.84 25.11 -1.06
CA ILE A 260 -1.14 23.73 -0.68
C ILE A 260 -2.04 23.75 0.56
N GLU A 261 -3.29 23.33 0.40
CA GLU A 261 -4.21 23.07 1.50
C GLU A 261 -4.09 21.62 1.96
N GLY A 262 -3.93 21.39 3.27
CA GLY A 262 -3.87 20.03 3.82
C GLY A 262 -2.59 19.26 3.46
N ARG A 263 -1.44 19.94 3.36
CA ARG A 263 -0.13 19.32 3.14
C ARG A 263 0.12 18.15 4.11
N HIS A 264 0.67 17.05 3.59
CA HIS A 264 0.88 15.79 4.33
C HIS A 264 -0.42 15.08 4.73
N THR A 265 -1.45 15.29 3.90
CA THR A 265 -2.57 14.38 3.82
C THR A 265 -2.65 13.92 2.37
N ALA A 266 -2.99 12.65 2.14
CA ALA A 266 -3.12 12.12 0.79
C ALA A 266 -4.07 12.98 -0.06
N MET A 267 -5.19 13.44 0.50
CA MET A 267 -6.14 14.30 -0.22
C MET A 267 -5.56 15.67 -0.56
N GLY A 268 -4.94 16.34 0.41
CA GLY A 268 -4.34 17.67 0.19
C GLY A 268 -3.18 17.64 -0.81
N ASP A 269 -2.34 16.61 -0.73
CA ASP A 269 -1.22 16.41 -1.66
C ASP A 269 -1.71 16.02 -3.06
N ALA A 270 -2.76 15.20 -3.19
CA ALA A 270 -3.38 14.88 -4.48
C ALA A 270 -4.02 16.13 -5.13
N LEU A 271 -4.73 16.96 -4.36
CA LEU A 271 -5.30 18.22 -4.86
C LEU A 271 -4.22 19.20 -5.31
N ALA A 272 -3.19 19.41 -4.50
CA ALA A 272 -2.06 20.26 -4.87
C ALA A 272 -1.34 19.75 -6.13
N THR A 273 -1.15 18.43 -6.22
CA THR A 273 -0.58 17.79 -7.41
C THR A 273 -1.46 18.01 -8.64
N ALA A 274 -2.78 17.99 -8.49
CA ALA A 274 -3.72 18.24 -9.59
C ALA A 274 -3.64 19.67 -10.10
N GLU A 275 -3.59 20.65 -9.20
CA GLU A 275 -3.42 22.07 -9.55
C GLU A 275 -2.06 22.33 -10.22
N ILE A 276 -0.99 21.76 -9.67
CA ILE A 276 0.35 21.82 -10.26
C ILE A 276 0.34 21.21 -11.66
N PHE A 277 -0.27 20.04 -11.81
CA PHE A 277 -0.31 19.35 -13.10
C PHE A 277 -1.07 20.17 -14.14
N MET A 278 -2.21 20.77 -13.79
CA MET A 278 -2.95 21.69 -14.67
C MET A 278 -2.09 22.87 -15.14
N ALA A 279 -1.37 23.53 -14.23
CA ALA A 279 -0.46 24.60 -14.58
C ALA A 279 0.73 24.11 -15.43
N MET A 280 1.21 22.88 -15.22
CA MET A 280 2.23 22.27 -16.08
C MET A 280 1.71 21.98 -17.49
N LEU A 281 0.44 21.59 -17.66
CA LEU A 281 -0.16 21.37 -18.98
C LEU A 281 -0.10 22.65 -19.83
N ASP A 282 -0.46 23.79 -19.26
CA ASP A 282 -0.35 25.10 -19.94
C ASP A 282 1.09 25.39 -20.39
N ARG A 283 2.06 25.11 -19.52
CA ARG A 283 3.48 25.36 -19.80
C ARG A 283 4.07 24.36 -20.81
N LEU A 284 3.59 23.12 -20.82
CA LEU A 284 3.95 22.11 -21.81
C LEU A 284 3.43 22.50 -23.20
N GLU A 285 2.17 22.93 -23.29
CA GLU A 285 1.57 23.43 -24.53
C GLU A 285 2.36 24.63 -25.07
N ALA A 286 2.75 25.58 -24.20
CA ALA A 286 3.59 26.72 -24.58
C ALA A 286 5.00 26.32 -25.10
N ARG A 287 5.46 25.10 -24.80
CA ARG A 287 6.73 24.53 -25.29
C ARG A 287 6.56 23.58 -26.47
N GLY A 288 5.38 23.54 -27.08
CA GLY A 288 5.10 22.70 -28.26
C GLY A 288 4.77 21.24 -27.94
N VAL A 289 4.48 20.92 -26.67
CA VAL A 289 4.05 19.59 -26.23
C VAL A 289 2.54 19.60 -26.09
N HIS A 290 1.85 19.05 -27.09
CA HIS A 290 0.39 19.18 -27.24
C HIS A 290 -0.38 17.87 -27.06
N SER A 291 0.30 16.72 -27.09
CA SER A 291 -0.33 15.40 -27.09
C SER A 291 0.21 14.47 -26.02
N LEU A 292 -0.58 13.46 -25.66
CA LEU A 292 -0.20 12.44 -24.70
C LEU A 292 1.10 11.72 -25.08
N GLY A 293 1.23 11.32 -26.35
CA GLY A 293 2.41 10.63 -26.85
C GLY A 293 3.69 11.42 -26.67
N GLN A 294 3.62 12.75 -26.85
CA GLN A 294 4.76 13.64 -26.64
C GLN A 294 5.14 13.74 -25.16
N VAL A 295 4.16 13.84 -24.25
CA VAL A 295 4.42 13.91 -22.79
C VAL A 295 4.99 12.59 -22.26
N ILE A 296 4.49 11.44 -22.73
CA ILE A 296 5.05 10.12 -22.40
C ILE A 296 6.50 10.02 -22.86
N SER A 297 6.75 10.37 -24.13
CA SER A 297 8.10 10.34 -24.71
C SER A 297 9.07 11.24 -23.96
N LEU A 298 8.62 12.41 -23.51
CA LEU A 298 9.38 13.34 -22.70
C LEU A 298 9.69 12.76 -21.31
N SER A 299 8.69 12.19 -20.65
CA SER A 299 8.86 11.53 -19.35
C SER A 299 9.88 10.38 -19.43
N HIS A 300 9.90 9.64 -20.54
CA HIS A 300 10.89 8.58 -20.79
C HIS A 300 12.32 9.12 -20.98
N LYS A 301 12.46 10.30 -21.62
CA LYS A 301 13.74 10.98 -21.82
C LYS A 301 14.35 11.52 -20.52
N MET A 302 13.56 11.68 -19.44
CA MET A 302 14.06 12.09 -18.12
C MET A 302 14.77 10.93 -17.37
N THR A 303 15.58 10.14 -18.10
CA THR A 303 16.23 8.92 -17.60
C THR A 303 17.20 9.17 -16.45
N ALA A 304 17.91 10.30 -16.45
CA ALA A 304 18.82 10.65 -15.35
C ALA A 304 18.05 10.90 -14.04
N VAL A 305 16.91 11.60 -14.13
CA VAL A 305 16.03 11.84 -12.98
C VAL A 305 15.39 10.53 -12.52
N ARG A 306 14.96 9.66 -13.45
CA ARG A 306 14.51 8.31 -13.09
C ARG A 306 15.60 7.55 -12.34
N LYS A 307 16.85 7.55 -12.82
CA LYS A 307 17.98 6.94 -12.08
C LYS A 307 18.19 7.56 -10.70
N LEU A 308 17.97 8.86 -10.54
CA LEU A 308 17.99 9.51 -9.24
C LEU A 308 16.83 9.03 -8.35
N GLN A 309 15.62 8.85 -8.89
CA GLN A 309 14.51 8.17 -8.19
C GLN A 309 14.90 6.75 -7.75
N ASN A 310 15.82 6.07 -8.44
CA ASN A 310 16.38 4.77 -8.04
C ASN A 310 17.44 4.84 -6.92
N GLN A 311 18.05 6.00 -6.73
CA GLN A 311 19.23 6.19 -5.87
C GLN A 311 18.93 6.90 -4.56
N PHE A 312 17.77 7.56 -4.46
CA PHE A 312 17.39 8.36 -3.30
C PHE A 312 16.49 7.59 -2.37
#